data_AF-U1EVD2-F1
#
_entry.id   AF-U1EVD2-F1
#
_cell.length_a   1.000
_cell.length_b   1.000
_cell.length_c   1.000
_cell.angle_alpha   90.00
_cell.angle_beta   90.00
_cell.angle_gamma   90.00
#
_symmetry.space_group_name_H-M   'P 1'
#
loop_
_entity.id
_entity.type
_entity.pdbx_description
1 polymer ?
#
loop_
_entity_poly.entity_id
_entity_poly.type
_entity_poly.pdbx_seq_one_letter_code
_entity_poly.pdbx_strand_id
1 'polypeptide(L)'
;MTDAPLPENRDSATDRNAATDQTTMVTQNATEQLGNDELPSSPTDSDEGLSYEQARDELISIVRSLENGGADLSRTMQLWERGEHLATICRAHLDGARRRFAQTQVSEEAGAEEARTTSDDQADPRT
;
A
#
# COMPACT_ATOMS: atom_id res chain seq x y z
N MET A 1 -73.06 31.27 7.50
CA MET A 1 -73.57 31.87 6.24
C MET A 1 -72.35 32.28 5.43
N THR A 2 -71.74 31.42 4.61
CA THR A 2 -72.28 30.28 3.85
C THR A 2 -71.23 29.17 3.80
N ASP A 3 -71.68 27.98 4.19
CA ASP A 3 -71.07 26.69 3.90
C ASP A 3 -71.32 26.39 2.42
N ALA A 4 -70.27 26.12 1.64
CA ALA A 4 -70.39 25.60 0.28
C ALA A 4 -69.14 24.76 -0.10
N PRO A 5 -69.33 23.65 -0.82
CA PRO A 5 -68.55 22.43 -0.59
C PRO A 5 -67.45 22.18 -1.63
N LEU A 6 -66.47 21.34 -1.29
CA LEU A 6 -65.74 20.51 -2.27
C LEU A 6 -66.71 19.41 -2.78
N PRO A 7 -66.62 18.84 -4.00
CA PRO A 7 -65.39 18.47 -4.73
C PRO A 7 -65.49 18.78 -6.25
N GLU A 8 -64.54 18.48 -7.13
CA GLU A 8 -64.47 17.20 -7.84
C GLU A 8 -63.05 16.95 -8.36
N ASN A 9 -62.61 15.73 -8.08
CA ASN A 9 -61.47 15.09 -8.70
C ASN A 9 -61.85 14.75 -10.15
N ARG A 10 -61.02 15.16 -11.12
CA ARG A 10 -61.02 14.53 -12.45
C ARG A 10 -59.59 14.16 -12.79
N ASP A 11 -59.30 12.90 -12.56
CA ASP A 11 -58.21 12.17 -13.17
C ASP A 11 -58.08 12.54 -14.65
N SER A 12 -56.93 13.11 -15.01
CA SER A 12 -56.48 13.14 -16.39
C SER A 12 -55.02 12.75 -16.37
N ALA A 13 -54.83 11.45 -16.60
CA ALA A 13 -53.57 10.84 -16.92
C ALA A 13 -52.82 11.67 -17.96
N THR A 14 -51.61 12.08 -17.61
CA THR A 14 -50.56 12.32 -18.59
C THR A 14 -49.29 11.74 -18.01
N ASP A 15 -49.14 10.46 -18.34
CA ASP A 15 -47.89 9.73 -18.45
C ASP A 15 -46.74 10.65 -18.91
N ARG A 16 -45.74 10.78 -18.04
CA ARG A 16 -44.47 11.44 -18.37
C ARG A 16 -43.38 10.84 -17.51
N ASN A 17 -42.99 9.62 -17.86
CA ASN A 17 -41.63 9.12 -17.69
C ASN A 17 -41.34 8.09 -18.78
N ALA A 18 -41.43 8.54 -20.04
CA ALA A 18 -40.88 7.85 -21.19
C ALA A 18 -39.46 8.38 -21.45
N ALA A 19 -38.44 7.61 -21.06
CA ALA A 19 -37.12 7.53 -21.71
C ALA A 19 -36.22 6.54 -20.96
N THR A 20 -36.70 5.31 -20.78
CA THR A 20 -35.80 4.16 -20.78
C THR A 20 -35.89 3.60 -22.18
N ASP A 21 -34.78 3.63 -22.93
CA ASP A 21 -34.29 2.61 -23.86
C ASP A 21 -33.41 3.30 -24.91
N GLN A 22 -32.14 2.90 -25.00
CA GLN A 22 -31.67 2.14 -26.17
C GLN A 22 -30.16 1.93 -26.15
N THR A 23 -29.82 0.67 -26.46
CA THR A 23 -28.57 0.26 -27.11
C THR A 23 -27.40 -0.10 -26.19
N THR A 24 -27.66 -1.13 -25.40
CA THR A 24 -26.84 -2.35 -25.42
C THR A 24 -26.66 -2.82 -26.88
N MET A 25 -25.50 -2.58 -27.49
CA MET A 25 -24.80 -3.41 -28.49
C MET A 25 -23.80 -2.57 -29.31
N VAL A 26 -22.55 -2.45 -28.85
CA VAL A 26 -21.35 -2.55 -29.70
C VAL A 26 -20.21 -3.10 -28.82
N THR A 27 -20.22 -4.42 -28.63
CA THR A 27 -19.02 -5.17 -28.28
C THR A 27 -18.75 -6.06 -29.47
N GLN A 28 -17.67 -5.78 -30.21
CA GLN A 28 -16.75 -6.71 -30.86
C GLN A 28 -16.00 -6.06 -32.05
N ASN A 29 -14.66 -6.04 -31.92
CA ASN A 29 -13.62 -5.91 -32.94
C ASN A 29 -13.20 -4.53 -33.47
N ALA A 30 -12.12 -4.00 -32.89
CA ALA A 30 -10.97 -3.49 -33.65
C ALA A 30 -9.70 -3.52 -32.77
N THR A 31 -9.28 -4.74 -32.43
CA THR A 31 -7.91 -5.06 -32.07
C THR A 31 -7.12 -5.09 -33.38
N GLU A 32 -6.41 -4.01 -33.73
CA GLU A 32 -5.32 -3.96 -34.73
C GLU A 32 -4.92 -2.49 -34.93
N GLN A 33 -3.85 -2.01 -34.27
CA GLN A 33 -2.74 -1.20 -34.82
C GLN A 33 -1.90 -0.55 -33.69
N LEU A 34 -0.94 -1.34 -33.16
CA LEU A 34 0.46 -0.97 -32.90
C LEU A 34 0.80 0.46 -32.45
N GLY A 35 0.90 0.62 -31.13
CA GLY A 35 1.78 1.57 -30.47
C GLY A 35 2.20 0.94 -29.15
N ASN A 36 3.44 0.44 -29.08
CA ASN A 36 4.00 -0.17 -27.86
C ASN A 36 4.22 0.92 -26.81
N ASP A 37 3.17 1.32 -26.10
CA ASP A 37 3.26 2.02 -24.81
C ASP A 37 3.22 0.95 -23.71
N GLU A 38 4.33 0.22 -23.57
CA GLU A 38 4.59 -0.53 -22.35
C GLU A 38 4.85 0.49 -21.24
N LEU A 39 3.79 0.79 -20.47
CA LEU A 39 3.93 1.39 -19.14
C LEU A 39 4.94 0.55 -18.35
N PRO A 40 6.09 1.07 -17.89
CA PRO A 40 7.01 0.31 -17.06
C PRO A 40 6.37 0.12 -15.68
N SER A 41 5.51 -0.88 -15.57
CA SER A 41 4.89 -1.35 -14.32
C SER A 41 5.61 -2.62 -13.89
N SER A 42 6.90 -2.52 -13.58
CA SER A 42 7.63 -3.59 -12.91
C SER A 42 8.77 -2.96 -12.11
N PRO A 43 8.90 -3.22 -10.80
CA PRO A 43 10.19 -3.06 -10.16
C PRO A 43 11.14 -3.94 -10.97
N THR A 44 12.19 -3.33 -11.53
CA THR A 44 13.22 -4.07 -12.25
C THR A 44 13.70 -5.23 -11.36
N ASP A 45 13.77 -6.46 -11.90
CA ASP A 45 14.36 -7.67 -11.27
C ASP A 45 15.72 -7.42 -10.58
N SER A 46 16.35 -6.28 -10.83
CA SER A 46 17.57 -5.79 -10.16
C SER A 46 17.38 -5.36 -8.69
N ASP A 47 16.15 -5.16 -8.22
CA ASP A 47 15.88 -4.68 -6.85
C ASP A 47 15.71 -5.83 -5.84
N GLU A 48 15.31 -7.03 -6.29
CA GLU A 48 15.23 -8.24 -5.48
C GLU A 48 16.64 -8.74 -5.14
N GLY A 49 17.25 -8.12 -4.14
CA GLY A 49 18.57 -8.52 -3.66
C GLY A 49 19.52 -7.37 -3.34
N LEU A 50 19.08 -6.11 -3.44
CA LEU A 50 19.92 -4.99 -3.01
C LEU A 50 20.28 -5.12 -1.52
N SER A 51 21.57 -5.06 -1.22
CA SER A 51 22.05 -4.91 0.15
C SER A 51 21.65 -3.54 0.72
N TYR A 52 21.61 -3.44 2.05
CA TYR A 52 21.30 -2.18 2.73
C TYR A 52 22.25 -1.05 2.29
N GLU A 53 23.54 -1.33 2.20
CA GLU A 53 24.56 -0.36 1.81
C GLU A 53 24.35 0.14 0.38
N GLN A 54 24.07 -0.77 -0.56
CA GLN A 54 23.79 -0.40 -1.95
C GLN A 54 22.53 0.46 -2.06
N ALA A 55 21.45 0.06 -1.39
CA ALA A 55 20.20 0.81 -1.39
C ALA A 55 20.37 2.22 -0.79
N ARG A 56 21.16 2.33 0.30
CA ARG A 56 21.48 3.61 0.94
C ARG A 56 22.32 4.51 0.04
N ASP A 57 23.34 3.96 -0.60
CA ASP A 57 24.26 4.73 -1.44
C ASP A 57 23.54 5.25 -2.70
N GLU A 58 22.65 4.45 -3.29
CA GLU A 58 21.78 4.90 -4.38
C GLU A 58 20.81 6.00 -3.92
N LEU A 59 20.18 5.84 -2.75
CA LEU A 59 19.29 6.85 -2.18
C LEU A 59 20.01 8.19 -1.96
N ILE A 60 21.25 8.16 -1.46
CA ILE A 60 22.09 9.36 -1.30
C ILE A 60 22.35 10.04 -2.65
N SER A 61 22.62 9.26 -3.70
CA SER A 61 22.83 9.78 -5.06
C SER A 61 21.58 10.48 -5.60
N ILE A 62 20.40 9.91 -5.36
CA ILE A 62 19.10 10.47 -5.74
C ILE A 62 18.85 11.78 -4.99
N VAL A 63 19.04 11.80 -3.67
CA VAL A 63 18.85 13.00 -2.85
C VAL A 63 19.74 14.13 -3.35
N ARG A 64 21.03 13.86 -3.60
CA ARG A 64 21.96 14.85 -4.18
C ARG A 64 21.49 15.37 -5.54
N SER A 65 20.93 14.49 -6.37
CA SER A 65 20.40 14.88 -7.69
C SER A 65 19.18 15.78 -7.57
N LEU A 66 18.28 15.50 -6.62
CA LEU A 66 17.12 16.32 -6.30
C LEU A 66 17.53 17.69 -5.73
N GLU A 67 18.50 17.72 -4.80
CA GLU A 67 19.04 18.95 -4.19
C GLU A 67 19.69 19.89 -5.21
N ASN A 68 20.31 19.34 -6.27
CA ASN A 68 20.91 20.13 -7.34
C ASN A 68 19.87 20.86 -8.22
N GLY A 69 18.61 20.43 -8.22
CA GLY A 69 17.49 21.15 -8.85
C GLY A 69 17.57 21.31 -10.39
N GLY A 70 18.40 20.53 -11.09
CA GLY A 70 18.63 20.65 -12.54
C GLY A 70 17.78 19.73 -13.42
N ALA A 71 16.93 18.90 -12.84
CA ALA A 71 16.08 17.96 -13.55
C ALA A 71 14.72 18.59 -13.91
N ASP A 72 14.13 18.21 -15.04
CA ASP A 72 12.75 18.56 -15.33
C ASP A 72 11.77 17.88 -14.35
N LEU A 73 10.49 18.29 -14.41
CA LEU A 73 9.47 17.80 -13.49
C LEU A 73 9.28 16.27 -13.58
N SER A 74 9.23 15.71 -14.80
CA SER A 74 9.03 14.27 -14.98
C SER A 74 10.21 13.49 -14.40
N ARG A 75 11.43 13.96 -14.66
CA ARG A 75 12.65 13.35 -14.11
C ARG A 75 12.73 13.48 -12.59
N THR A 76 12.30 14.61 -12.04
CA THR A 76 12.25 14.83 -10.58
C THR A 76 11.26 13.87 -9.92
N MET A 77 10.09 13.64 -10.53
CA MET A 77 9.10 12.68 -10.03
C MET A 77 9.66 11.24 -10.04
N GLN A 78 10.30 10.82 -11.13
CA GLN A 78 10.94 9.50 -11.20
C GLN A 78 12.03 9.30 -10.13
N LEU A 79 12.85 10.33 -9.89
CA LEU A 79 13.86 10.31 -8.83
C LEU A 79 13.22 10.15 -7.44
N TRP A 80 12.13 10.86 -7.19
CA TRP A 80 11.40 10.74 -5.93
C TRP A 80 10.80 9.34 -5.75
N GLU A 81 10.10 8.79 -6.75
CA GLU A 81 9.49 7.46 -6.69
C GLU A 81 10.55 6.36 -6.44
N ARG A 82 11.70 6.45 -7.13
CA ARG A 82 12.83 5.57 -6.88
C ARG A 82 13.36 5.71 -5.45
N GLY A 83 13.47 6.94 -4.95
CA GLY A 83 13.88 7.22 -3.56
C GLY A 83 12.94 6.59 -2.53
N GLU A 84 11.64 6.69 -2.72
CA GLU A 84 10.62 6.07 -1.84
C GLU A 84 10.73 4.53 -1.84
N HIS A 85 10.98 3.94 -3.00
CA HIS A 85 11.19 2.51 -3.10
C HIS A 85 12.46 2.08 -2.34
N LEU A 86 13.59 2.77 -2.53
CA LEU A 86 14.84 2.48 -1.82
C LEU A 86 14.70 2.66 -0.31
N ALA A 87 13.96 3.69 0.14
CA ALA A 87 13.66 3.89 1.55
C ALA A 87 12.87 2.71 2.15
N THR A 88 11.92 2.16 1.39
CA THR A 88 11.17 0.96 1.78
C THR A 88 12.08 -0.26 1.94
N ILE A 89 13.01 -0.48 1.00
CA ILE A 89 14.01 -1.55 1.07
C ILE A 89 14.91 -1.37 2.31
N CYS A 90 15.43 -0.16 2.53
CA CYS A 90 16.26 0.16 3.69
C CYS A 90 15.52 -0.15 5.01
N ARG A 91 14.26 0.24 5.11
CA ARG A 91 13.42 -0.05 6.30
C ARG A 91 13.25 -1.55 6.50
N ALA A 92 12.96 -2.31 5.45
CA ALA A 92 12.79 -3.76 5.54
C ALA A 92 14.04 -4.47 6.09
N HIS A 93 15.24 -4.04 5.66
CA HIS A 93 16.52 -4.54 6.18
C HIS A 93 16.69 -4.27 7.67
N LEU A 94 16.44 -3.01 8.10
CA LEU A 94 16.56 -2.61 9.50
C LEU A 94 15.54 -3.34 10.40
N ASP A 95 14.31 -3.50 9.93
CA ASP A 95 13.28 -4.26 10.64
C ASP A 95 13.67 -5.73 10.78
N GLY A 96 14.25 -6.32 9.73
CA GLY A 96 14.81 -7.67 9.76
C GLY A 96 15.92 -7.83 10.81
N ALA A 97 16.85 -6.88 10.88
CA ALA A 97 17.89 -6.86 11.91
C ALA A 97 17.29 -6.73 13.31
N ARG A 98 16.33 -5.82 13.51
CA ARG A 98 15.66 -5.60 14.79
C ARG A 98 14.93 -6.84 15.29
N ARG A 99 14.25 -7.58 14.40
CA ARG A 99 13.60 -8.85 14.73
C ARG A 99 14.59 -9.90 15.22
N ARG A 100 15.77 -10.01 14.59
CA ARG A 100 16.81 -10.96 15.03
C ARG A 100 17.31 -10.64 16.44
N PHE A 101 17.55 -9.37 16.74
CA PHE A 101 17.95 -8.95 18.09
C PHE A 101 16.86 -9.23 19.15
N ALA A 102 15.60 -8.99 18.82
CA ALA A 102 14.49 -9.27 19.73
C ALA A 102 14.39 -10.77 20.07
N GLN A 103 14.58 -11.65 19.08
CA GLN A 103 14.56 -13.11 19.30
C GLN A 103 15.70 -13.59 20.20
N THR A 104 16.89 -13.02 20.05
CA THR A 104 18.03 -13.33 20.94
C THR A 104 17.74 -12.91 22.39
N GLN A 105 17.23 -11.69 22.61
CA GLN A 105 16.94 -11.22 23.98
C GLN A 105 15.85 -12.04 24.69
N VAL A 106 14.77 -12.39 23.98
CA VAL A 106 13.72 -13.25 24.56
C VAL A 106 14.27 -14.62 24.94
N SER A 107 15.21 -15.16 24.17
CA SER A 107 15.83 -16.46 24.47
C SER A 107 16.71 -16.39 25.72
N GLU A 108 17.42 -15.28 25.94
CA GLU A 108 18.24 -15.06 27.14
C GLU A 108 17.40 -14.88 28.40
N GLU A 109 16.29 -14.12 28.31
CA GLU A 109 15.35 -13.93 29.42
C GLU A 109 14.64 -15.24 29.81
N ALA A 110 14.20 -16.03 28.82
CA ALA A 110 13.58 -17.33 29.08
C ALA A 110 14.55 -18.31 29.77
N GLY A 111 15.81 -18.37 29.34
CA GLY A 111 16.82 -19.20 29.99
C GLY A 111 17.16 -18.73 31.41
N ALA A 112 17.10 -17.42 31.67
CA ALA A 112 17.31 -16.86 33.01
C ALA A 112 16.11 -17.12 33.97
N GLU A 113 14.89 -17.15 33.45
CA GLU A 113 13.68 -17.50 34.22
C GLU A 113 13.67 -18.99 34.60
N GLU A 114 14.04 -19.87 33.66
CA GLU A 114 14.12 -21.32 33.88
C GLU A 114 15.22 -21.68 34.90
N ALA A 115 16.37 -20.97 34.86
CA ALA A 115 17.43 -21.09 35.86
C ALA A 115 17.00 -20.60 37.26
N ARG A 116 16.12 -19.60 37.35
CA ARG A 116 15.57 -19.13 38.63
C ARG A 116 14.53 -20.09 39.20
N THR A 117 13.67 -20.67 38.36
CA THR A 117 12.63 -21.60 38.83
C THR A 117 13.20 -22.94 39.31
N THR A 118 14.26 -23.43 38.67
CA THR A 118 14.94 -24.68 39.07
C THR A 118 15.75 -24.53 40.35
N SER A 119 16.22 -23.30 40.67
CA SER A 119 16.89 -23.01 41.93
C SER A 119 15.92 -22.90 43.13
N ASP A 120 14.65 -22.55 42.89
CA ASP A 120 13.64 -22.34 43.94
C ASP A 120 12.95 -23.66 44.36
N ASP A 121 12.79 -24.62 43.44
CA ASP A 121 12.24 -25.96 43.72
C ASP A 121 13.22 -26.89 44.48
N GLN A 122 14.53 -26.57 44.46
CA GLN A 122 15.59 -27.32 45.15
C GLN A 122 15.81 -26.83 46.60
N ALA A 123 14.95 -25.95 47.12
CA ALA A 123 14.96 -25.51 48.51
C ALA A 123 14.01 -26.36 49.39
N ASP A 124 14.62 -27.34 50.07
CA ASP A 124 14.17 -28.06 51.26
C ASP A 124 13.22 -29.28 51.12
N PRO A 125 13.80 -30.49 50.90
CA PRO A 125 13.18 -31.75 51.28
C PRO A 125 13.65 -32.18 52.69
N ARG A 126 12.92 -31.75 53.72
CA ARG A 126 12.92 -32.20 55.14
C ARG A 126 13.72 -31.34 56.11
N THR A 127 12.98 -30.58 56.93
CA THR A 127 13.14 -30.56 58.40
C THR A 127 11.83 -30.94 59.06
#